data_AF-A0A1G0NXQ8-F1
#
_entry.id   AF-A0A1G0NXQ8-F1
#
_cell.length_a   1.000
_cell.length_b   1.000
_cell.length_c   1.000
_cell.angle_alpha   90.00
_cell.angle_beta   90.00
_cell.angle_gamma   90.00
#
_symmetry.space_group_name_H-M   'P 1'
#
loop_
_entity.id
_entity.type
_entity.pdbx_description
1 polymer ?
#
loop_
_entity_poly.entity_id
_entity_poly.type
_entity_poly.pdbx_seq_one_letter_code
_entity_poly.pdbx_strand_id
1 'polypeptide(L)'
;MHRQAYFDPLEFEPFEVRSLEPVELMAEKVRAAFQRTKVRDLYDLHRFSSTPFDAGLLRRLAVLKLWQVRDPFDPGAFFTKLRSGLYDWEDIRRLVRTSERIEPGEIVASVEGRFAAFRNLAELEQQVVAHATSGWNEPLVERFRSEIRKLAAGQA
;
A
#
# COMPACT_ATOMS: atom_id res chain seq x y z
N MET A 1 -1.31 22.80 3.10
CA MET A 1 -1.29 22.52 1.64
C MET A 1 -0.06 23.16 1.03
N HIS A 2 0.77 22.41 0.29
CA HIS A 2 1.92 23.00 -0.42
C HIS A 2 1.43 23.74 -1.66
N ARG A 3 1.84 25.00 -1.86
CA ARG A 3 1.46 25.81 -3.03
C ARG A 3 2.02 25.16 -4.29
N GLN A 4 1.16 24.97 -5.30
CA GLN A 4 1.53 24.41 -6.60
C GLN A 4 1.32 25.46 -7.69
N ALA A 5 2.10 25.39 -8.78
CA ALA A 5 2.09 26.41 -9.84
C ALA A 5 0.73 26.58 -10.52
N TYR A 6 -0.15 25.57 -10.47
CA TYR A 6 -1.50 25.66 -11.03
C TYR A 6 -2.53 26.25 -10.05
N PHE A 7 -2.14 26.64 -8.83
CA PHE A 7 -3.05 27.37 -7.95
C PHE A 7 -3.19 28.84 -8.36
N ASP A 8 -2.15 29.43 -8.95
CA ASP A 8 -2.14 30.84 -9.35
C ASP A 8 -3.26 31.23 -10.36
N PRO A 9 -3.64 30.38 -11.34
CA PRO A 9 -4.77 30.68 -12.24
C PRO A 9 -6.15 30.31 -11.68
N LEU A 10 -6.28 29.80 -10.45
CA LEU A 10 -7.61 29.43 -9.92
C LEU A 10 -8.41 30.68 -9.56
N GLU A 11 -9.65 30.75 -10.05
CA GLU A 11 -10.60 31.81 -9.71
C GLU A 11 -11.24 31.64 -8.31
N PHE A 12 -10.75 30.67 -7.54
CA PHE A 12 -11.22 30.38 -6.20
C PHE A 12 -10.06 29.96 -5.29
N GLU A 13 -10.22 30.22 -3.99
CA GLU A 13 -9.26 29.80 -2.98
C GLU A 13 -9.32 28.27 -2.78
N PRO A 14 -8.18 27.56 -2.88
CA PRO A 14 -8.14 26.15 -2.55
C PRO A 14 -8.50 25.92 -1.08
N PHE A 15 -9.26 24.85 -0.82
CA PHE A 15 -9.70 24.49 0.53
C PHE A 15 -9.14 23.13 0.94
N GLU A 16 -9.14 22.88 2.25
CA GLU A 16 -8.65 21.62 2.79
C GLU A 16 -9.65 20.48 2.54
N VAL A 17 -9.14 19.39 1.96
CA VAL A 17 -9.91 18.17 1.75
C VAL A 17 -9.45 17.13 2.75
N ARG A 18 -10.41 16.53 3.48
CA ARG A 18 -10.11 15.37 4.34
C ARG A 18 -9.66 14.21 3.46
N SER A 19 -8.44 13.75 3.66
CA SER A 19 -7.87 12.59 2.97
C SER A 19 -7.57 11.47 3.96
N LEU A 20 -7.35 10.27 3.44
CA LEU A 20 -6.75 9.20 4.22
C LEU A 20 -5.38 9.64 4.75
N GLU A 21 -4.99 9.07 5.89
CA GLU A 21 -3.63 9.18 6.39
C GLU A 21 -2.67 8.48 5.40
N PRO A 22 -1.49 9.05 5.10
CA PRO A 22 -0.55 8.52 4.12
C PRO A 22 -0.24 7.01 4.21
N VAL A 23 0.00 6.46 5.41
CA VAL A 23 0.30 5.04 5.60
C VAL A 23 -0.96 4.20 5.34
N GLU A 24 -2.15 4.68 5.72
CA GLU A 24 -3.40 4.02 5.36
C GLU A 24 -3.64 4.00 3.84
N LEU A 25 -3.35 5.10 3.14
CA LEU A 25 -3.41 5.18 1.68
C LEU A 25 -2.45 4.17 1.03
N MET A 26 -1.22 4.06 1.53
CA MET A 26 -0.25 3.06 1.07
C MET A 26 -0.77 1.63 1.29
N ALA A 27 -1.41 1.35 2.43
CA ALA A 27 -1.96 0.02 2.73
C ALA A 27 -3.06 -0.37 1.75
N GLU A 28 -3.93 0.58 1.36
CA GLU A 28 -4.92 0.37 0.30
C GLU A 28 -4.28 0.08 -1.05
N LYS A 29 -3.15 0.72 -1.37
CA LYS A 29 -2.39 0.39 -2.59
C LYS A 29 -1.75 -0.99 -2.55
N VAL A 30 -1.25 -1.43 -1.40
CA VAL A 30 -0.78 -2.82 -1.24
C VAL A 30 -1.93 -3.80 -1.46
N ARG A 31 -3.10 -3.57 -0.82
CA ARG A 31 -4.29 -4.39 -1.03
C ARG A 31 -4.66 -4.44 -2.51
N ALA A 32 -4.74 -3.29 -3.18
CA ALA A 32 -5.05 -3.20 -4.59
C ALA A 32 -4.03 -3.98 -5.44
N ALA A 33 -2.73 -3.75 -5.26
CA ALA A 33 -1.68 -4.44 -6.01
C ALA A 33 -1.68 -5.96 -5.78
N PHE A 34 -2.10 -6.43 -4.60
CA PHE A 34 -2.27 -7.86 -4.31
C PHE A 34 -3.45 -8.47 -5.08
N GLN A 35 -4.57 -7.75 -5.10
CA GLN A 35 -5.83 -8.21 -5.70
C GLN A 35 -5.84 -8.13 -7.22
N ARG A 36 -5.19 -7.12 -7.79
CA ARG A 36 -5.15 -6.85 -9.22
C ARG A 36 -3.73 -6.55 -9.67
N THR A 37 -3.30 -7.21 -10.75
CA THR A 37 -2.02 -6.93 -11.41
C THR A 37 -2.18 -5.72 -12.33
N LYS A 38 -2.15 -4.51 -11.75
CA LYS A 38 -2.23 -3.24 -12.51
C LYS A 38 -0.95 -2.44 -12.34
N VAL A 39 -0.44 -1.93 -13.46
CA VAL A 39 0.78 -1.12 -13.50
C VAL A 39 0.65 0.16 -12.65
N ARG A 40 -0.56 0.72 -12.55
CA ARG A 40 -0.84 1.93 -11.77
C ARG A 40 -0.62 1.72 -10.28
N ASP A 41 -1.12 0.61 -9.73
CA ASP A 41 -0.91 0.30 -8.31
C ASP A 41 0.58 0.01 -8.04
N LEU A 42 1.28 -0.67 -8.95
CA LEU A 42 2.73 -0.87 -8.85
C LEU A 42 3.48 0.47 -8.88
N TYR A 43 3.12 1.37 -9.80
CA TYR A 43 3.74 2.69 -9.92
C TYR A 43 3.50 3.53 -8.66
N ASP A 44 2.29 3.54 -8.11
CA ASP A 44 1.97 4.21 -6.84
C ASP A 44 2.86 3.68 -5.70
N LEU A 45 3.01 2.36 -5.58
CA LEU A 45 3.91 1.75 -4.59
C LEU A 45 5.38 2.13 -4.82
N HIS A 46 5.82 2.27 -6.07
CA HIS A 46 7.14 2.78 -6.40
C HIS A 46 7.31 4.24 -5.95
N ARG A 47 6.32 5.10 -6.17
CA ARG A 47 6.35 6.48 -5.64
C ARG A 47 6.47 6.49 -4.13
N PHE A 48 5.69 5.65 -3.44
CA PHE A 48 5.76 5.52 -1.99
C PHE A 48 7.05 4.88 -1.50
N SER A 49 7.78 4.13 -2.34
CA SER A 49 9.06 3.52 -1.94
C SER A 49 10.12 4.55 -1.53
N SER A 50 9.98 5.78 -2.03
CA SER A 50 10.82 6.94 -1.69
C SER A 50 10.36 7.73 -0.45
N THR A 51 9.18 7.42 0.08
CA THR A 51 8.60 8.12 1.24
C THR A 51 8.97 7.39 2.54
N PRO A 52 9.35 8.12 3.60
CA PRO A 52 9.50 7.53 4.93
C PRO A 52 8.17 6.95 5.44
N PHE A 53 8.19 5.71 5.89
CA PHE A 53 7.06 5.05 6.54
C PHE A 53 7.54 3.92 7.44
N ASP A 54 6.76 3.61 8.48
CA ASP A 54 6.96 2.43 9.32
C ASP A 54 6.44 1.18 8.57
N ALA A 55 7.36 0.29 8.22
CA ALA A 55 7.04 -0.92 7.47
C ALA A 55 6.20 -1.92 8.29
N GLY A 56 6.35 -1.96 9.61
CA GLY A 56 5.57 -2.82 10.49
C GLY A 56 4.13 -2.33 10.66
N LEU A 57 3.93 -1.01 10.75
CA LEU A 57 2.59 -0.42 10.73
C LEU A 57 1.91 -0.65 9.38
N LEU A 58 2.62 -0.37 8.27
CA LEU A 58 2.08 -0.56 6.92
C LEU A 58 1.71 -2.02 6.65
N ARG A 59 2.54 -2.97 7.08
CA ARG A 59 2.25 -4.41 6.94
C ARG A 59 1.00 -4.82 7.70
N ARG A 60 0.84 -4.38 8.95
CA ARG A 60 -0.35 -4.70 9.75
C ARG A 60 -1.62 -4.08 9.14
N LEU A 61 -1.54 -2.84 8.67
CA LEU A 61 -2.65 -2.21 7.96
C LEU A 61 -3.00 -2.97 6.67
N ALA A 62 -2.02 -3.37 5.86
CA ALA A 62 -2.27 -4.16 4.65
C ALA A 62 -2.98 -5.49 4.97
N VAL A 63 -2.53 -6.22 5.99
CA VAL A 63 -3.19 -7.45 6.48
C VAL A 63 -4.63 -7.15 6.91
N LEU A 64 -4.87 -6.08 7.67
CA LEU A 64 -6.21 -5.71 8.11
C LEU A 64 -7.13 -5.36 6.92
N LYS A 65 -6.65 -4.58 5.95
CA LYS A 65 -7.42 -4.18 4.77
C LYS A 65 -7.79 -5.38 3.90
N LEU A 66 -6.89 -6.36 3.78
CA LEU A 66 -7.12 -7.61 3.07
C LEU A 66 -8.09 -8.55 3.82
N TRP A 67 -7.97 -8.62 5.14
CA TRP A 67 -8.93 -9.33 5.98
C TRP A 67 -10.36 -8.77 5.84
N GLN A 68 -10.53 -7.44 5.79
CA GLN A 68 -11.85 -6.79 5.62
C GLN A 68 -12.60 -7.23 4.36
N VAL A 69 -11.86 -7.62 3.32
CA VAL A 69 -12.42 -8.11 2.04
C VAL A 69 -12.32 -9.64 1.90
N ARG A 70 -12.00 -10.34 2.99
CA ARG A 70 -11.86 -11.81 3.07
C ARG A 70 -10.85 -12.40 2.08
N ASP A 71 -9.80 -11.65 1.81
CA ASP A 71 -8.75 -12.06 0.88
C ASP A 71 -7.45 -12.25 1.67
N PRO A 72 -7.10 -13.48 2.09
CA PRO A 72 -5.96 -13.73 2.97
C PRO A 72 -4.66 -13.27 2.30
N PHE A 73 -3.91 -12.40 2.98
CA PHE A 73 -2.65 -11.92 2.43
C PHE A 73 -1.60 -13.04 2.36
N ASP A 74 -1.09 -13.30 1.15
CA ASP A 74 0.02 -14.20 0.91
C ASP A 74 1.22 -13.38 0.38
N PRO A 75 2.25 -13.14 1.22
CA PRO A 75 3.45 -12.42 0.80
C PRO A 75 4.18 -13.10 -0.36
N GLY A 76 4.23 -14.44 -0.40
CA GLY A 76 4.90 -15.19 -1.45
C GLY A 76 4.22 -14.98 -2.80
N ALA A 77 2.89 -15.10 -2.83
CA ALA A 77 2.10 -14.80 -4.01
C ALA A 77 2.22 -13.32 -4.43
N PHE A 78 2.22 -12.39 -3.48
CA PHE A 78 2.40 -10.97 -3.73
C PHE A 78 3.71 -10.68 -4.48
N PHE A 79 4.85 -11.11 -3.94
CA PHE A 79 6.17 -10.88 -4.56
C PHE A 79 6.38 -11.68 -5.85
N THR A 80 5.70 -12.82 -6.01
CA THR A 80 5.72 -13.56 -7.28
C THR A 80 4.95 -12.81 -8.37
N LYS A 81 3.76 -12.30 -8.07
CA LYS A 81 2.99 -11.44 -9.00
C LYS A 81 3.76 -10.17 -9.36
N LEU A 82 4.40 -9.53 -8.38
CA LEU A 82 5.20 -8.33 -8.58
C LEU A 82 6.33 -8.54 -9.61
N ARG A 83 6.97 -9.71 -9.57
CA ARG A 83 8.06 -10.08 -10.49
C ARG A 83 7.58 -10.63 -11.84
N SER A 84 6.29 -10.95 -11.98
CA SER A 84 5.77 -11.60 -13.19
C SER A 84 5.95 -10.78 -14.47
N GLY A 85 6.10 -9.45 -14.36
CA GLY A 85 6.32 -8.57 -15.50
C GLY A 85 5.10 -8.36 -16.40
N LEU A 86 3.93 -8.90 -16.04
CA LEU A 86 2.67 -8.82 -16.81
C LEU A 86 1.99 -7.44 -16.71
N TYR A 87 2.77 -6.37 -16.77
CA TYR A 87 2.30 -5.00 -16.62
C TYR A 87 2.22 -4.28 -17.98
N ASP A 88 1.12 -3.57 -18.21
CA ASP A 88 0.96 -2.67 -19.35
C ASP A 88 1.69 -1.34 -19.08
N TRP A 89 2.99 -1.28 -19.38
CA TRP A 89 3.80 -0.07 -19.13
C TRP A 89 3.40 1.13 -20.00
N GLU A 90 2.74 0.91 -21.14
CA GLU A 90 2.24 2.00 -21.97
C GLU A 90 1.13 2.78 -21.27
N ASP A 91 0.32 2.13 -20.44
CA ASP A 91 -0.71 2.80 -19.62
C ASP A 91 -0.08 3.85 -18.68
N ILE A 92 1.06 3.56 -18.05
CA ILE A 92 1.77 4.56 -17.22
C ILE A 92 2.35 5.67 -18.06
N ARG A 93 3.02 5.37 -19.18
CA ARG A 93 3.65 6.38 -20.03
C ARG A 93 2.67 7.45 -20.52
N ARG A 94 1.39 7.09 -20.68
CA ARG A 94 0.30 8.02 -21.06
C ARG A 94 -0.19 8.91 -19.92
N LEU A 95 0.02 8.52 -18.67
CA LEU A 95 -0.49 9.21 -17.48
C LEU A 95 0.54 10.11 -16.82
N VAL A 96 1.83 9.79 -17.01
CA VAL A 96 2.92 10.56 -16.42
C VAL A 96 3.45 11.63 -17.36
N ARG A 97 4.26 12.55 -16.83
CA ARG A 97 4.94 13.56 -17.65
C ARG A 97 5.86 12.84 -18.64
N THR A 98 5.95 13.36 -19.87
CA THR A 98 6.85 12.82 -20.91
C THR A 98 8.31 12.78 -20.47
N SER A 99 8.72 13.65 -19.54
CA SER A 99 10.06 13.68 -18.96
C SER A 99 10.31 12.60 -17.90
N GLU A 100 9.27 11.93 -17.39
CA GLU A 100 9.46 10.84 -16.44
C GLU A 100 10.03 9.61 -17.14
N ARG A 101 11.17 9.16 -16.62
CA ARG A 101 11.82 7.93 -17.08
C ARG A 101 11.13 6.73 -16.43
N ILE A 102 10.53 5.87 -17.25
CA ILE A 102 9.86 4.65 -16.80
C ILE A 102 10.75 3.44 -17.14
N GLU A 103 11.48 2.96 -16.13
CA GLU A 103 12.31 1.76 -16.19
C GLU A 103 11.65 0.62 -15.39
N PRO A 104 11.00 -0.34 -16.07
CA PRO A 104 10.27 -1.44 -15.41
C PRO A 104 11.07 -2.18 -14.32
N GLY A 105 12.34 -2.49 -14.61
CA GLY A 105 13.20 -3.23 -13.70
C GLY A 105 13.51 -2.45 -12.42
N GLU A 106 13.78 -1.14 -12.55
CA GLU A 106 14.05 -0.27 -11.40
C GLU A 106 12.80 -0.09 -10.53
N ILE A 107 11.64 0.07 -11.16
CA ILE A 107 10.34 0.20 -10.48
C ILE A 107 10.03 -1.06 -9.67
N VAL A 108 10.13 -2.25 -10.29
CA VAL A 108 9.88 -3.52 -9.61
C VAL A 108 10.88 -3.74 -8.47
N ALA A 109 12.17 -3.50 -8.71
CA ALA A 109 13.21 -3.68 -7.69
C ALA A 109 13.02 -2.74 -6.49
N SER A 110 12.60 -1.49 -6.71
CA SER A 110 12.38 -0.55 -5.61
C SER A 110 11.21 -0.97 -4.71
N VAL A 111 10.11 -1.47 -5.30
CA VAL A 111 8.98 -1.99 -4.53
C VAL A 111 9.37 -3.29 -3.83
N GLU A 112 10.06 -4.21 -4.50
CA GLU A 112 10.49 -5.46 -3.87
C GLU A 112 11.40 -5.22 -2.66
N GLY A 113 12.38 -4.32 -2.79
CA GLY A 113 13.31 -3.98 -1.72
C GLY A 113 12.63 -3.27 -0.56
N ARG A 114 11.85 -2.21 -0.83
CA ARG A 114 11.24 -1.41 0.23
C ARG A 114 10.19 -2.19 1.03
N PHE A 115 9.45 -3.07 0.37
CA PHE A 115 8.36 -3.82 1.00
C PHE A 115 8.82 -5.20 1.51
N ALA A 116 10.11 -5.56 1.43
CA ALA A 116 10.63 -6.87 1.81
C ALA A 116 10.23 -7.34 3.22
N ALA A 117 10.01 -6.39 4.16
CA ALA A 117 9.51 -6.66 5.51
C ALA A 117 8.15 -7.39 5.55
N PHE A 118 7.41 -7.42 4.44
CA PHE A 118 6.12 -8.10 4.29
C PHE A 118 6.26 -9.61 4.21
N ARG A 119 7.45 -10.13 3.86
CA ARG A 119 7.71 -11.57 3.77
C ARG A 119 7.59 -12.27 5.13
N ASN A 120 7.90 -11.56 6.21
CA ASN A 120 7.91 -12.09 7.56
C ASN A 120 6.72 -11.50 8.33
N LEU A 121 5.59 -12.20 8.26
CA LEU A 121 4.42 -11.86 9.06
C LEU A 121 4.68 -12.19 10.53
N ALA A 122 4.36 -11.28 11.43
CA ALA A 122 4.36 -11.52 12.86
C ALA A 122 3.26 -12.52 13.25
N GLU A 123 3.39 -13.16 14.41
CA GLU A 123 2.45 -14.21 14.86
C GLU A 123 0.98 -13.75 14.82
N LEU A 124 0.69 -12.55 15.35
CA LEU A 124 -0.67 -11.99 15.34
C LEU A 124 -1.19 -11.73 13.91
N GLU A 125 -0.31 -11.31 13.00
CA GLU A 125 -0.66 -11.10 11.58
C GLU A 125 -1.00 -12.44 10.91
N GLN A 126 -0.23 -13.49 11.19
CA GLN A 126 -0.49 -14.84 10.69
C GLN A 126 -1.83 -15.38 11.19
N GLN A 127 -2.15 -15.18 12.47
CA GLN A 127 -3.45 -15.57 13.04
C GLN A 127 -4.60 -14.85 12.32
N VAL A 128 -4.48 -13.54 12.09
CA VAL A 128 -5.51 -12.77 11.36
C VAL A 128 -5.67 -13.26 9.92
N VAL A 129 -4.57 -13.53 9.22
CA VAL A 129 -4.59 -14.07 7.85
C VAL A 129 -5.28 -15.44 7.81
N ALA A 130 -4.95 -16.34 8.73
CA ALA A 130 -5.57 -17.67 8.82
C ALA A 130 -7.08 -17.60 9.10
N HIS A 131 -7.53 -16.55 9.78
CA HIS A 131 -8.94 -16.31 10.08
C HIS A 131 -9.69 -15.51 9.00
N ALA A 132 -9.03 -15.05 7.94
CA ALA A 132 -9.68 -14.24 6.90
C ALA A 132 -10.82 -14.98 6.16
N THR A 133 -10.78 -16.32 6.13
CA THR A 133 -11.73 -17.16 5.40
C THR A 133 -12.71 -17.93 6.29
N SER A 134 -12.48 -18.02 7.61
CA SER A 134 -13.19 -18.94 8.52
C SER A 134 -14.35 -18.32 9.33
N GLY A 135 -14.74 -17.08 9.04
CA GLY A 135 -15.82 -16.39 9.75
C GLY A 135 -15.30 -15.51 10.90
N TRP A 136 -16.07 -14.48 11.23
CA TRP A 136 -15.68 -13.32 12.04
C TRP A 136 -15.10 -13.67 13.42
N ASN A 137 -13.76 -13.73 13.53
CA ASN A 137 -13.07 -13.70 14.82
C ASN A 137 -12.89 -12.25 15.27
N GLU A 138 -14.01 -11.63 15.67
CA GLU A 138 -14.06 -10.22 16.04
C GLU A 138 -13.12 -9.88 17.23
N PRO A 139 -12.99 -10.72 18.28
CA PRO A 139 -12.02 -10.46 19.35
C PRO A 139 -10.56 -10.41 18.87
N LEU A 140 -10.16 -11.31 17.98
CA LEU A 140 -8.80 -11.32 17.41
C LEU A 140 -8.54 -10.05 16.59
N VAL A 141 -9.51 -9.63 15.78
CA VAL A 141 -9.38 -8.44 14.93
C VAL A 141 -9.41 -7.16 15.74
N GLU A 142 -10.22 -7.07 16.80
CA GLU A 142 -10.20 -5.90 17.69
C GLU A 142 -8.90 -5.80 18.48
N ARG A 143 -8.32 -6.93 18.91
CA ARG A 143 -6.95 -6.94 19.44
C ARG A 143 -5.97 -6.43 18.40
N PHE A 144 -6.07 -6.89 17.15
CA PHE A 144 -5.17 -6.45 16.07
C PHE A 144 -5.29 -4.95 15.76
N ARG A 145 -6.52 -4.42 15.72
CA ARG A 145 -6.79 -2.98 15.57
C ARG A 145 -6.22 -2.18 16.72
N SER A 146 -6.32 -2.68 17.95
CA SER A 146 -5.72 -2.03 19.13
C SER A 146 -4.20 -1.91 19.00
N GLU A 147 -3.51 -2.97 18.59
CA GLU A 147 -2.06 -2.93 18.35
C GLU A 147 -1.67 -1.97 17.22
N ILE A 148 -2.45 -1.92 16.13
CA ILE A 148 -2.26 -0.93 15.06
C ILE A 148 -2.39 0.51 15.59
N ARG A 149 -3.41 0.78 16.42
CA ARG A 149 -3.59 2.11 17.02
C ARG A 149 -2.42 2.51 17.92
N LYS A 150 -1.89 1.58 18.73
CA LYS A 150 -0.70 1.85 19.57
C LYS A 150 0.53 2.18 18.74
N LEU A 151 0.77 1.42 17.66
CA LEU A 151 1.87 1.68 16.72
C LEU A 151 1.72 3.05 16.04
N ALA A 152 0.52 3.36 15.54
CA ALA A 152 0.24 4.65 14.92
C ALA A 152 0.42 5.84 15.89
N ALA A 153 0.19 5.62 17.19
CA ALA A 153 0.43 6.60 18.25
C ALA A 153 1.90 6.66 18.73
N GLY A 154 2.80 5.80 18.22
CA GLY A 154 4.19 5.71 18.68
C GLY A 154 4.36 5.10 20.07
N GLN A 155 3.41 4.29 20.53
CA GLN A 155 3.34 3.70 21.87
C GLN A 155 3.63 2.19 21.88
N ALA A 156 4.41 1.70 20.91
CA ALA A 156 4.64 0.29 20.66
C ALA A 156 6.05 -0.18 21.04
#